data_AF-C6XXT5-F1
#
_entry.id   AF-C6XXT5-F1
#
_cell.length_a   1.000
_cell.length_b   1.000
_cell.length_c   1.000
_cell.angle_alpha   90.00
_cell.angle_beta   90.00
_cell.angle_gamma   90.00
#
_symmetry.space_group_name_H-M   'P 1'
#
loop_
_entity.id
_entity.type
_entity.pdbx_description
1 polymer ?
#
loop_
_entity_poly.entity_id
_entity_poly.type
_entity_poly.pdbx_seq_one_letter_code
_entity_poly.pdbx_strand_id
1 'polypeptide(L)'
;MKATIISIFSSKTKWLHLTILIISTALVTTFLYMFLIPFVFWNIYGSGTSADRIGELPIMIFVGEWLALIIALLFLSFGFYRNRAKHNLPNGKSYLLASILLVLLYLLRGPILNFMFTVFQ
;
A
#
# COMPACT_ATOMS: atom_id res chain seq x y z
N MET A 1 -25.46 5.44 -12.91
CA MET A 1 -24.54 5.24 -11.76
C MET A 1 -25.03 4.20 -10.75
N LYS A 2 -26.27 4.29 -10.22
CA LYS A 2 -26.79 3.33 -9.22
C LYS A 2 -26.71 1.85 -9.67
N ALA A 3 -27.10 1.53 -10.91
CA ALA A 3 -27.02 0.17 -11.45
C ALA A 3 -25.58 -0.40 -11.52
N THR A 4 -24.58 0.46 -11.70
CA THR A 4 -23.16 0.06 -11.79
C THR A 4 -22.55 -0.25 -10.43
N ILE A 5 -22.98 0.44 -9.37
CA ILE A 5 -22.53 0.17 -8.00
C ILE A 5 -23.10 -1.17 -7.54
N ILE A 6 -24.39 -1.40 -7.79
CA ILE A 6 -25.09 -2.65 -7.43
C ILE A 6 -24.45 -3.85 -8.14
N SER A 7 -24.09 -3.73 -9.42
CA SER A 7 -23.45 -4.84 -10.16
C SER A 7 -22.03 -5.15 -9.70
N ILE A 8 -21.30 -4.17 -9.16
CA ILE A 8 -19.99 -4.41 -8.55
C ILE A 8 -20.17 -5.21 -7.25
N PHE A 9 -21.11 -4.80 -6.38
CA PHE A 9 -21.36 -5.48 -5.12
C PHE A 9 -21.94 -6.89 -5.31
N SER A 10 -22.77 -7.12 -6.32
CA SER A 10 -23.38 -8.43 -6.61
C SER A 10 -22.42 -9.45 -7.24
N SER A 11 -21.28 -9.02 -7.77
CA SER A 11 -20.31 -9.93 -8.40
C SER A 11 -19.59 -10.83 -7.37
N LYS A 12 -19.46 -12.12 -7.71
CA LYS A 12 -18.72 -13.10 -6.88
C LYS A 12 -17.26 -12.70 -6.79
N THR A 13 -16.77 -12.46 -5.58
CA THR A 13 -15.36 -12.16 -5.34
C THR A 13 -14.53 -13.40 -5.63
N LYS A 14 -13.47 -13.27 -6.43
CA LYS A 14 -12.48 -14.33 -6.58
C LYS A 14 -11.51 -14.29 -5.40
N TRP A 15 -11.78 -15.09 -4.37
CA TRP A 15 -11.01 -15.11 -3.13
C TRP A 15 -9.52 -15.36 -3.35
N LEU A 16 -9.14 -16.32 -4.20
CA LEU A 16 -7.73 -16.59 -4.50
C LEU A 16 -7.01 -15.36 -5.06
N HIS A 17 -7.64 -14.66 -6.01
CA HIS A 17 -7.08 -13.44 -6.60
C HIS A 17 -6.97 -12.32 -5.56
N LEU A 18 -7.98 -12.16 -4.70
CA LEU A 18 -7.97 -11.17 -3.61
C LEU A 18 -6.83 -11.45 -2.62
N THR A 19 -6.69 -12.69 -2.15
CA THR A 19 -5.68 -13.06 -1.16
C THR A 19 -4.26 -12.87 -1.70
N ILE A 20 -3.99 -13.33 -2.92
CA ILE A 20 -2.69 -13.13 -3.57
C ILE A 20 -2.41 -11.64 -3.75
N LEU A 21 -3.40 -10.87 -4.20
CA LEU A 21 -3.25 -9.43 -4.40
C LEU A 21 -2.94 -8.70 -3.09
N ILE A 22 -3.64 -9.00 -2.00
CA ILE A 22 -3.38 -8.39 -0.69
C ILE A 22 -1.98 -8.75 -0.20
N ILE A 23 -1.61 -10.03 -0.22
CA ILE A 23 -0.30 -10.47 0.28
C ILE A 23 0.83 -9.82 -0.53
N SER A 24 0.76 -9.90 -1.86
CA SER A 24 1.78 -9.31 -2.73
C SER A 24 1.88 -7.80 -2.56
N THR A 25 0.76 -7.07 -2.54
CA THR A 25 0.79 -5.61 -2.35
C THR A 25 1.24 -5.20 -0.96
N ALA A 26 0.86 -5.92 0.09
CA ALA A 26 1.34 -5.68 1.44
C ALA A 26 2.86 -5.90 1.53
N LEU A 27 3.39 -7.01 1.00
CA LEU A 27 4.83 -7.28 0.98
C LEU A 27 5.61 -6.20 0.23
N VAL A 28 5.14 -5.81 -0.96
CA VAL A 28 5.76 -4.72 -1.73
C VAL A 28 5.71 -3.41 -0.96
N THR A 29 4.58 -3.08 -0.33
CA THR A 29 4.43 -1.85 0.46
C THR A 29 5.39 -1.83 1.65
N THR A 30 5.50 -2.95 2.37
CA THR A 30 6.45 -3.11 3.49
C THR A 30 7.89 -2.99 3.02
N PHE A 31 8.25 -3.62 1.89
CA PHE A 31 9.58 -3.51 1.31
C PHE A 31 9.92 -2.06 0.91
N LEU A 32 8.98 -1.36 0.28
CA LEU A 32 9.15 0.05 -0.08
C LEU A 32 9.39 0.91 1.17
N TYR A 33 8.57 0.72 2.20
CA TYR A 33 8.61 1.48 3.45
C TYR A 33 9.89 1.23 4.25
N MET A 34 10.26 -0.04 4.47
CA MET A 34 11.40 -0.39 5.33
C MET A 34 12.75 -0.24 4.65
N PHE A 35 12.82 -0.49 3.34
CA PHE A 35 14.10 -0.62 2.64
C PHE A 35 14.25 0.44 1.55
N LEU A 36 13.39 0.45 0.54
CA LEU A 36 13.65 1.25 -0.66
C LEU A 36 13.63 2.75 -0.37
N ILE A 37 12.61 3.25 0.34
CA ILE A 37 12.49 4.68 0.63
C ILE A 37 13.65 5.17 1.51
N PRO A 38 13.98 4.52 2.65
CA PRO A 38 15.17 4.89 3.42
C PRO A 38 16.45 4.81 2.59
N PHE A 39 16.64 3.75 1.80
CA PHE A 39 17.84 3.59 0.97
C PHE A 39 18.00 4.73 -0.04
N VAL A 40 16.94 5.10 -0.75
CA VAL A 40 16.96 6.22 -1.71
C VAL A 40 17.22 7.54 -1.01
N PHE A 41 16.59 7.77 0.15
CA PHE A 41 16.80 8.98 0.94
C PHE A 41 18.28 9.15 1.32
N TRP A 42 18.89 8.12 1.92
CA TRP A 42 20.29 8.18 2.35
C TRP A 42 21.29 8.25 1.19
N ASN A 43 20.96 7.69 0.03
CA ASN A 43 21.80 7.84 -1.17
C ASN A 43 21.76 9.26 -1.75
N ILE A 44 20.62 9.94 -1.69
CA ILE A 44 20.47 11.30 -2.25
C ILE A 44 21.05 12.35 -1.29
N TYR A 45 20.74 12.26 0.00
CA TYR A 45 21.07 13.30 0.96
C TYR A 45 22.36 13.02 1.74
N GLY A 46 22.93 11.81 1.60
CA GLY A 46 24.13 11.39 2.33
C GLY A 46 23.85 11.15 3.82
N SER A 47 24.91 10.89 4.60
CA SER A 47 24.83 10.72 6.06
C SER A 47 25.42 11.93 6.79
N GLY A 48 24.84 12.28 7.95
CA GLY A 48 25.34 13.32 8.85
C GLY A 48 24.30 14.36 9.24
N THR A 49 24.68 15.29 10.12
CA THR A 49 23.78 16.25 10.78
C THR A 49 22.94 17.11 9.83
N SER A 50 23.42 17.36 8.62
CA SER A 50 22.66 18.11 7.60
C SER A 50 21.56 17.25 6.96
N ALA A 51 21.83 15.96 6.73
CA ALA A 51 20.84 15.02 6.20
C ALA A 51 19.77 14.71 7.25
N ASP A 52 20.15 14.60 8.52
CA ASP A 52 19.21 14.39 9.63
C ASP A 52 18.23 15.56 9.74
N ARG A 53 18.71 16.81 9.66
CA ARG A 53 17.86 18.01 9.63
C ARG A 53 16.90 18.03 8.44
N ILE A 54 17.31 17.50 7.28
CA ILE A 54 16.42 17.36 6.12
C ILE A 54 15.36 16.30 6.41
N GLY A 55 15.74 15.18 7.01
CA GLY A 55 14.83 14.10 7.39
C GLY A 55 13.75 14.53 8.38
N GLU A 56 14.06 15.50 9.25
CA GLU A 56 13.12 16.09 10.21
C GLU A 56 12.11 17.07 9.58
N LEU A 57 12.30 17.48 8.32
CA LEU A 57 11.33 18.35 7.66
C LEU A 57 9.97 17.66 7.55
N PRO A 58 8.84 18.36 7.83
CA PRO A 58 7.51 17.75 7.80
C PRO A 58 7.18 17.04 6.48
N ILE A 59 7.68 17.57 5.36
CA ILE A 59 7.50 16.96 4.05
C ILE A 59 8.27 15.64 3.91
N MET A 60 9.47 15.54 4.48
CA MET A 60 10.27 14.31 4.42
C MET A 60 9.70 13.24 5.33
N ILE A 61 9.21 13.62 6.52
CA ILE A 61 8.45 12.73 7.39
C ILE A 61 7.20 12.22 6.66
N PHE A 62 6.43 13.12 6.04
CA PHE A 62 5.24 12.73 5.28
C PHE A 62 5.59 11.75 4.14
N VAL A 63 6.65 12.02 3.39
CA VAL A 63 7.11 11.14 2.32
C VAL A 63 7.54 9.78 2.88
N GLY A 64 8.36 9.75 3.93
CA GLY A 64 8.79 8.50 4.56
C GLY A 64 7.62 7.65 5.06
N GLU A 65 6.61 8.31 5.65
CA GLU A 65 5.49 7.65 6.31
C GLU A 65 4.30 7.31 5.41
N TRP A 66 4.17 7.91 4.22
CA TRP A 66 2.97 7.74 3.39
C TRP A 66 3.27 7.39 1.94
N LEU A 67 4.48 7.65 1.43
CA LEU A 67 4.80 7.43 0.01
C LEU A 67 4.61 5.96 -0.41
N ALA A 68 5.00 5.00 0.42
CA ALA A 68 4.82 3.58 0.14
C ALA A 68 3.34 3.22 -0.07
N LEU A 69 2.45 3.70 0.81
CA LEU A 69 1.01 3.48 0.69
C LEU A 69 0.45 4.17 -0.54
N ILE A 70 0.86 5.41 -0.82
CA ILE A 70 0.41 6.16 -2.00
C ILE A 70 0.74 5.39 -3.29
N ILE A 71 1.99 4.90 -3.43
CA ILE A 71 2.40 4.12 -4.59
C ILE A 71 1.54 2.85 -4.74
N ALA A 72 1.30 2.13 -3.63
CA ALA A 72 0.49 0.92 -3.65
C ALA A 72 -0.98 1.21 -4.02
N LEU A 73 -1.56 2.28 -3.49
CA LEU A 73 -2.93 2.70 -3.82
C LEU A 73 -3.06 3.13 -5.28
N LEU A 74 -2.06 3.81 -5.85
CA LEU A 74 -2.05 4.14 -7.27
C LEU A 74 -2.01 2.87 -8.13
N PHE A 75 -1.17 1.90 -7.78
CA PHE A 75 -1.11 0.61 -8.46
C PHE A 75 -2.46 -0.13 -8.41
N LEU A 76 -3.08 -0.21 -7.23
CA LEU A 76 -4.37 -0.88 -7.06
C LEU A 76 -5.51 -0.14 -7.78
N SER A 77 -5.51 1.19 -7.74
CA SER A 77 -6.48 2.04 -8.45
C SER A 77 -6.37 1.87 -9.96
N PHE A 78 -5.15 1.80 -10.49
CA PHE A 78 -4.91 1.51 -11.90
C PHE A 78 -5.39 0.10 -12.28
N GLY A 79 -5.11 -0.91 -11.44
CA GLY A 79 -5.63 -2.26 -11.60
C GLY A 79 -7.15 -2.32 -11.62
N PHE A 80 -7.81 -1.60 -10.71
CA PHE A 80 -9.27 -1.46 -10.69
C PHE A 80 -9.79 -0.83 -11.98
N TYR A 81 -9.22 0.30 -12.41
CA TYR A 81 -9.62 1.01 -13.61
C TYR A 81 -9.51 0.12 -14.87
N ARG A 82 -8.38 -0.59 -15.01
CA ARG A 82 -8.16 -1.52 -16.13
C ARG A 82 -9.14 -2.68 -16.15
N ASN A 83 -9.47 -3.25 -14.99
CA ASN A 83 -10.44 -4.36 -14.91
C ASN A 83 -11.87 -3.88 -15.14
N ARG A 84 -12.20 -2.66 -14.72
CA ARG A 84 -13.48 -2.00 -15.02
C ARG A 84 -13.65 -1.77 -16.52
N ALA A 85 -12.62 -1.27 -17.20
CA ALA A 85 -12.63 -1.05 -18.65
C ALA A 85 -12.80 -2.35 -19.45
N LYS A 86 -12.31 -3.48 -18.92
CA LYS A 86 -12.44 -4.82 -19.54
C LYS A 86 -13.73 -5.57 -19.15
N HIS A 87 -14.69 -4.92 -18.49
CA HIS A 87 -15.90 -5.55 -17.94
C HIS A 87 -15.66 -6.74 -16.98
N ASN A 88 -14.45 -6.89 -16.44
CA ASN A 88 -14.10 -7.94 -15.49
C ASN A 88 -14.35 -7.46 -14.06
N LEU A 89 -15.63 -7.29 -13.73
CA LEU A 89 -16.09 -6.78 -12.43
C LEU A 89 -15.63 -7.64 -11.23
N PRO A 90 -15.62 -8.99 -11.30
CA PRO A 90 -15.12 -9.83 -10.21
C PRO A 90 -13.68 -9.51 -9.80
N ASN A 91 -12.79 -9.33 -10.77
CA ASN A 91 -11.38 -9.00 -10.50
C ASN A 91 -11.24 -7.55 -10.04
N GLY A 92 -11.99 -6.61 -10.65
CA GLY A 92 -12.00 -5.21 -10.21
C GLY A 92 -12.40 -5.06 -8.74
N LYS A 93 -13.43 -5.78 -8.30
CA LYS A 93 -13.84 -5.79 -6.88
C LYS A 93 -12.70 -6.22 -5.95
N SER A 94 -11.86 -7.18 -6.36
CA SER A 94 -10.68 -7.57 -5.59
C SER A 94 -9.69 -6.42 -5.38
N TYR A 95 -9.45 -5.58 -6.40
CA TYR A 95 -8.55 -4.42 -6.26
C TYR A 95 -9.10 -3.38 -5.28
N LEU A 96 -10.40 -3.13 -5.32
CA LEU A 96 -11.05 -2.19 -4.41
C LEU A 96 -11.02 -2.69 -2.97
N LEU A 97 -11.37 -3.97 -2.75
CA LEU A 97 -11.29 -4.60 -1.44
C LEU A 97 -9.85 -4.65 -0.90
N ALA A 98 -8.89 -5.00 -1.75
CA ALA A 98 -7.47 -4.99 -1.40
C ALA A 98 -7.01 -3.59 -0.99
N SER A 99 -7.46 -2.54 -1.67
CA SER A 99 -7.10 -1.15 -1.33
C SER A 99 -7.59 -0.77 0.06
N ILE A 100 -8.85 -1.08 0.39
CA ILE A 100 -9.43 -0.79 1.71
C ILE A 100 -8.68 -1.56 2.80
N LEU A 101 -8.45 -2.86 2.60
CA LEU A 101 -7.75 -3.70 3.56
C LEU A 101 -6.29 -3.26 3.74
N LEU A 102 -5.61 -2.87 2.66
CA LEU A 102 -4.24 -2.38 2.71
C LEU A 102 -4.14 -1.10 3.54
N VAL A 103 -5.08 -0.15 3.40
CA VAL A 103 -5.11 1.06 4.24
C VAL A 103 -5.25 0.70 5.72
N LEU A 104 -6.18 -0.20 6.06
CA LEU A 104 -6.36 -0.65 7.46
C LEU A 104 -5.10 -1.30 8.01
N LEU A 105 -4.48 -2.20 7.25
CA LEU A 105 -3.22 -2.84 7.63
C LEU A 105 -2.09 -1.83 7.80
N TYR A 106 -2.01 -0.82 6.92
CA TYR A 106 -0.96 0.20 6.95
C TYR A 106 -1.10 1.14 8.15
N LEU A 107 -2.33 1.49 8.57
CA LEU A 107 -2.57 2.26 9.79
C LEU A 107 -2.14 1.49 11.04
N LEU A 108 -2.27 0.16 11.01
CA LEU A 108 -1.84 -0.73 12.09
C LEU A 108 -0.37 -1.15 11.99
N ARG A 109 0.42 -0.57 11.05
CA ARG A 109 1.81 -0.98 10.82
C ARG A 109 2.67 -0.89 12.08
N GLY A 110 2.56 0.19 12.85
CA GLY A 110 3.37 0.39 14.06
C GLY A 110 3.19 -0.73 15.08
N PRO A 111 1.95 -0.98 15.56
CA PRO A 111 1.65 -2.12 16.44
C PRO A 111 2.07 -3.47 15.88
N ILE A 112 1.87 -3.72 14.58
CA ILE A 112 2.25 -4.98 13.92
C ILE A 112 3.77 -5.17 13.96
N LEU A 113 4.54 -4.14 13.59
CA LEU A 113 5.99 -4.20 13.58
C LEU A 113 6.56 -4.34 14.98
N ASN A 114 6.02 -3.60 15.94
CA ASN A 114 6.44 -3.72 17.34
C ASN A 114 6.17 -5.13 17.87
N PHE A 115 4.99 -5.69 17.62
CA PHE A 115 4.68 -7.06 17.98
C PHE A 115 5.67 -8.06 17.38
N MET A 116 5.98 -7.94 16.09
CA MET A 116 6.97 -8.80 15.42
C MET A 116 8.34 -8.70 16.10
N PHE A 117 8.87 -7.50 16.32
CA PHE A 117 10.18 -7.35 16.95
C PHE A 117 10.22 -7.84 18.39
N THR A 118 9.14 -7.66 19.17
CA THR A 118 9.08 -8.15 20.56
C THR A 118 9.01 -9.67 20.70
N VAL A 119 8.49 -10.38 19.69
CA VAL A 119 8.38 -11.85 19.72
C VAL A 119 9.69 -12.54 19.32
N PHE A 120 10.51 -11.87 18.50
CA PHE A 120 11.78 -12.42 17.98
C PHE A 120 13.03 -11.88 18.72
N GLN A 121 12.85 -11.03 19.73
CA GLN A 121 13.89 -10.63 20.69
C GLN A 121 13.84 -11.52 21.93
#